data_AF-A0AAG5CU68-F1
#
_entry.id   AF-A0AAG5CU68-F1
#
_cell.length_a   1.000
_cell.length_b   1.000
_cell.length_c   1.000
_cell.angle_alpha   90.00
_cell.angle_beta   90.00
_cell.angle_gamma   90.00
#
_symmetry.space_group_name_H-M   'P 1'
#
loop_
_entity.id
_entity.type
_entity.pdbx_description
1 polymer ?
#
loop_
_entity_poly.entity_id
_entity_poly.type
_entity_poly.pdbx_seq_one_letter_code
_entity_poly.pdbx_strand_id
1 'polypeptide(L)'
;MITGYILHRRPTAPRIPPPVRLLLWTLSTGTLIALIFGVWNGELSVHWTAWYVSVGHTAWGLALMWITLSCCWGYSNFVNGLLSYRGFFPLSRLAYCTYLIHPVVMMATSFQLEAPMHLQHVIIVSTRAMKKK
;
A
#
# COMPACT_ATOMS: atom_id res chain seq x y z
N MET A 1 -8.23 -9.25 7.46
CA MET A 1 -8.86 -10.49 7.96
C MET A 1 -10.35 -10.30 8.26
N ILE A 2 -10.74 -9.19 8.89
CA ILE A 2 -12.15 -8.85 9.21
C ILE A 2 -13.08 -8.91 7.99
N THR A 3 -12.64 -8.36 6.84
CA THR A 3 -13.39 -8.38 5.58
C THR A 3 -13.80 -9.78 5.14
N GLY A 4 -12.89 -10.75 5.22
CA GLY A 4 -13.15 -12.14 4.84
C GLY A 4 -14.13 -12.83 5.79
N TYR A 5 -14.05 -12.55 7.10
CA TYR A 5 -15.01 -13.05 8.08
C TYR A 5 -16.42 -12.51 7.84
N ILE A 6 -16.54 -11.21 7.56
CA ILE A 6 -17.82 -10.56 7.25
C ILE A 6 -18.43 -11.15 5.98
N LEU A 7 -17.62 -11.34 4.94
CA LEU A 7 -18.09 -11.92 3.68
C LEU A 7 -18.56 -13.37 3.86
N HIS A 8 -17.84 -14.17 4.66
CA HIS A 8 -18.24 -15.54 4.98
C HIS A 8 -19.55 -15.60 5.77
N ARG A 9 -19.77 -14.65 6.69
CA ARG A 9 -21.00 -14.57 7.50
C ARG A 9 -22.19 -13.95 6.78
N ARG A 10 -21.96 -13.11 5.76
CA ARG A 10 -23.01 -12.36 5.03
C ARG A 10 -22.83 -12.48 3.51
N PRO A 11 -23.12 -13.66 2.93
CA PRO A 11 -23.03 -13.89 1.49
C PRO A 11 -24.08 -13.09 0.70
N THR A 12 -25.21 -12.74 1.32
CA THR A 12 -26.30 -11.98 0.67
C THR A 12 -26.10 -10.47 0.88
N ALA A 13 -26.19 -9.71 -0.21
CA ALA A 13 -25.98 -8.27 -0.21
C ALA A 13 -27.06 -7.55 0.63
N PRO A 14 -26.70 -6.88 1.74
CA PRO A 14 -27.66 -6.13 2.55
C PRO A 14 -28.23 -4.98 1.72
N ARG A 15 -29.54 -4.69 1.77
CA ARG A 15 -30.13 -3.58 1.00
C ARG A 15 -29.64 -2.22 1.53
N ILE A 16 -28.48 -1.78 1.07
CA ILE A 16 -27.93 -0.45 1.37
C ILE A 16 -28.58 0.58 0.42
N PRO A 17 -29.06 1.73 0.91
CA PRO A 17 -29.60 2.77 0.04
C PRO A 17 -28.52 3.34 -0.90
N PRO A 18 -28.85 3.69 -2.16
CA PRO A 18 -27.89 4.19 -3.15
C PRO A 18 -27.03 5.40 -2.71
N PRO A 19 -27.52 6.41 -1.96
CA PRO A 19 -26.66 7.52 -1.52
C PRO A 19 -25.53 7.05 -0.60
N VAL A 20 -25.80 6.09 0.29
CA VAL A 20 -24.79 5.54 1.21
C VAL A 20 -23.70 4.81 0.40
N ARG A 21 -24.08 4.09 -0.65
CA ARG A 21 -23.09 3.42 -1.53
C ARG A 21 -22.15 4.43 -2.19
N LEU A 22 -22.70 5.54 -2.69
CA LEU A 22 -21.90 6.59 -3.34
C LEU A 22 -20.99 7.30 -2.34
N LEU A 23 -21.51 7.64 -1.15
CA LEU A 23 -20.74 8.28 -0.08
C LEU A 23 -19.55 7.44 0.35
N LEU A 24 -19.74 6.13 0.58
CA LEU A 24 -18.61 5.30 1.00
C LEU A 24 -17.61 5.05 -0.14
N TRP A 25 -18.04 5.10 -1.41
CA TRP A 25 -17.13 5.09 -2.55
C TRP A 25 -16.27 6.36 -2.62
N THR A 26 -16.88 7.54 -2.57
CA THR A 26 -16.16 8.82 -2.62
C THR A 26 -15.28 9.02 -1.38
N LEU A 27 -15.73 8.56 -0.21
CA LEU A 27 -14.96 8.63 1.02
C LEU A 27 -13.76 7.68 0.96
N SER A 28 -13.93 6.47 0.42
CA SER A 28 -12.82 5.53 0.25
C SER A 28 -11.77 6.03 -0.74
N THR A 29 -12.19 6.53 -1.91
CA THR A 29 -11.26 7.07 -2.91
C THR A 29 -10.62 8.37 -2.42
N GLY A 30 -11.40 9.25 -1.80
CA GLY A 30 -10.93 10.48 -1.18
C GLY A 30 -9.90 10.22 -0.08
N THR A 31 -10.10 9.19 0.75
CA THR A 31 -9.13 8.80 1.80
C THR A 31 -7.82 8.32 1.20
N LEU A 32 -7.86 7.45 0.18
CA LEU A 32 -6.64 6.96 -0.49
C LEU A 32 -5.86 8.12 -1.14
N ILE A 33 -6.56 9.01 -1.83
CA ILE A 33 -5.98 10.20 -2.46
C ILE A 33 -5.40 11.12 -1.38
N ALA A 34 -6.15 11.42 -0.32
CA ALA A 34 -5.70 12.28 0.76
C ALA A 34 -4.46 11.73 1.48
N LEU A 35 -4.33 10.40 1.62
CA LEU A 35 -3.10 9.79 2.14
C LEU A 35 -1.93 9.97 1.15
N ILE A 36 -2.13 9.68 -0.14
CA ILE A 36 -1.06 9.81 -1.13
C ILE A 36 -0.56 11.27 -1.25
N PHE A 37 -1.48 12.24 -1.28
CA PHE A 37 -1.13 13.66 -1.38
C PHE A 37 -0.75 14.30 -0.04
N GLY A 38 -1.19 13.72 1.08
CA GLY A 38 -0.88 14.20 2.42
C GLY A 38 0.61 14.15 2.75
N VAL A 39 1.34 13.20 2.15
CA VAL A 39 2.80 13.09 2.32
C VAL A 39 3.60 14.10 1.46
N TRP A 40 2.95 14.77 0.51
CA TRP A 40 3.64 15.65 -0.45
C TRP A 40 3.99 17.03 0.12
N ASN A 41 3.24 17.49 1.13
CA ASN A 41 3.49 18.79 1.77
C ASN A 41 4.35 18.57 3.03
N GLY A 42 5.67 18.59 2.85
CA GLY A 42 6.68 18.35 3.90
C GLY A 42 6.77 19.40 5.01
N GLU A 43 5.74 20.24 5.21
CA GLU A 43 5.66 21.25 6.28
C GLU A 43 4.38 21.06 7.12
N LEU A 44 4.26 19.90 7.76
CA LEU A 44 3.19 19.63 8.72
C LEU A 44 3.73 19.70 10.16
N SER A 45 3.06 20.51 10.98
CA SER A 45 3.30 20.57 12.43
C SER A 45 3.34 19.17 13.04
N VAL A 46 4.26 18.95 13.99
CA VAL A 46 4.53 17.66 14.69
C VAL A 46 3.25 16.94 15.10
N HIS A 47 2.24 17.68 15.53
CA HIS A 47 0.94 17.14 15.91
C HIS A 47 0.27 16.40 14.74
N TRP A 48 0.09 17.05 13.59
CA TRP A 48 -0.57 16.46 12.42
C TRP A 48 0.18 15.26 11.85
N THR A 49 1.51 15.27 11.91
CA THR A 49 2.35 14.17 11.45
C THR A 49 2.15 12.90 12.28
N ALA A 50 2.03 13.02 13.60
CA ALA A 50 1.76 11.89 14.49
C ALA A 50 0.36 11.30 14.27
N TRP A 51 -0.64 12.15 14.08
CA TRP A 51 -2.00 11.73 13.72
C TRP A 51 -2.03 11.03 12.36
N TYR A 52 -1.32 11.57 11.37
CA TYR A 52 -1.25 10.99 10.04
C TYR A 52 -0.61 9.59 10.05
N VAL A 53 0.50 9.41 10.77
CA VAL A 53 1.20 8.11 10.86
C VAL A 53 0.35 7.05 11.54
N SER A 54 -0.33 7.41 12.64
CA SER A 54 -1.16 6.45 13.41
C SER A 54 -2.47 6.10 12.70
N VAL A 55 -3.19 7.11 12.21
CA VAL A 55 -4.51 6.93 11.59
C VAL A 55 -4.39 6.49 10.14
N GLY A 56 -3.35 6.92 9.42
CA GLY A 56 -3.21 6.68 7.99
C GLY A 56 -3.24 5.20 7.62
N HIS A 57 -2.53 4.35 8.38
CA HIS A 57 -2.54 2.90 8.14
C HIS A 57 -3.93 2.28 8.40
N THR A 58 -4.64 2.76 9.43
CA THR A 58 -5.99 2.28 9.75
C THR A 58 -7.02 2.72 8.70
N ALA A 59 -6.95 3.98 8.28
CA ALA A 59 -7.81 4.58 7.27
C ALA A 59 -7.61 3.92 5.91
N TRP A 60 -6.35 3.63 5.53
CA TRP A 60 -6.02 2.85 4.35
C TRP A 60 -6.66 1.47 4.38
N GLY A 61 -6.55 0.75 5.50
CA GLY A 61 -7.16 -0.56 5.69
C GLY A 61 -8.69 -0.53 5.57
N LEU A 62 -9.34 0.48 6.16
CA LEU A 62 -10.80 0.66 6.09
C LEU A 62 -11.27 1.00 4.67
N ALA A 63 -10.54 1.86 3.96
CA ALA A 63 -10.81 2.17 2.55
C ALA A 63 -10.76 0.90 1.69
N LEU A 64 -9.69 0.11 1.81
CA LEU A 64 -9.56 -1.16 1.09
C LEU A 64 -10.65 -2.17 1.47
N MET A 65 -10.98 -2.28 2.76
CA MET A 65 -12.07 -3.13 3.24
C MET A 65 -13.39 -2.80 2.55
N TRP A 66 -13.75 -1.51 2.47
CA TRP A 66 -14.99 -1.09 1.84
C TRP A 66 -15.02 -1.37 0.33
N ILE A 67 -13.90 -1.13 -0.36
CA ILE A 67 -13.75 -1.43 -1.79
C ILE A 67 -13.99 -2.92 -2.05
N THR A 68 -13.34 -3.80 -1.28
CA THR A 68 -13.50 -5.26 -1.45
C THR A 68 -14.93 -5.71 -1.20
N LEU A 69 -15.57 -5.24 -0.11
CA LEU A 69 -16.97 -5.57 0.19
C LEU A 69 -17.92 -5.10 -0.91
N SER A 70 -17.71 -3.90 -1.44
CA SER A 70 -18.50 -3.35 -2.55
C SER A 70 -18.37 -4.18 -3.82
N CYS A 71 -17.19 -4.75 -4.08
CA CYS A 71 -16.96 -5.66 -5.21
C CYS A 71 -17.67 -6.99 -5.00
N CYS A 72 -17.55 -7.60 -3.81
CA CYS A 72 -18.16 -8.90 -3.51
C CYS A 72 -19.69 -8.86 -3.50
N TRP A 73 -20.31 -7.75 -3.07
CA TRP A 73 -21.77 -7.60 -3.08
C TRP A 73 -22.36 -7.13 -4.43
N GLY A 74 -21.54 -6.99 -5.48
CA GLY A 74 -22.02 -6.65 -6.82
C GLY A 74 -22.51 -5.21 -6.99
N TYR A 75 -22.20 -4.31 -6.04
CA TYR A 75 -22.57 -2.90 -6.14
C TYR A 75 -21.69 -2.10 -7.10
N SER A 76 -20.52 -2.63 -7.46
CA SER A 76 -19.58 -1.98 -8.37
C SER A 76 -19.46 -2.77 -9.68
N ASN A 77 -20.43 -2.61 -10.58
CA ASN A 77 -20.38 -3.19 -11.93
C ASN A 77 -19.15 -2.69 -12.72
N PHE A 78 -18.71 -1.46 -12.48
CA PHE A 78 -17.54 -0.87 -13.13
C PHE A 78 -16.23 -1.57 -12.71
N VAL A 79 -16.02 -1.79 -11.41
CA VAL A 79 -14.79 -2.42 -10.92
C VAL A 79 -14.76 -3.92 -11.18
N ASN A 80 -15.92 -4.58 -11.20
CA ASN A 80 -15.97 -5.99 -11.60
C ASN A 80 -15.51 -6.19 -13.07
N GLY A 81 -15.86 -5.26 -13.97
CA GLY A 81 -15.34 -5.25 -15.33
C GLY A 81 -13.83 -4.99 -15.41
N LEU A 82 -13.30 -4.14 -14.53
CA LEU A 82 -11.87 -3.87 -14.42
C LEU A 82 -11.10 -5.10 -13.89
N LEU A 83 -11.61 -5.78 -12.86
CA LEU A 83 -10.97 -6.96 -12.26
C LEU A 83 -11.06 -8.20 -13.15
N SER A 84 -12.13 -8.34 -13.92
CA SER A 84 -12.26 -9.39 -14.94
C SER A 84 -11.44 -9.09 -16.20
N TYR A 85 -10.76 -7.93 -16.26
CA TYR A 85 -9.89 -7.58 -17.37
C TYR A 85 -8.61 -8.43 -17.31
N ARG A 86 -8.29 -9.08 -18.43
CA ARG A 86 -7.16 -10.02 -18.58
C ARG A 86 -5.78 -9.41 -18.28
N GLY A 87 -5.70 -8.09 -18.10
CA GLY A 87 -4.51 -7.36 -17.65
C GLY A 87 -4.17 -7.47 -16.15
N PHE A 88 -5.09 -7.88 -15.27
CA PHE A 88 -4.76 -8.08 -13.84
C PHE A 88 -3.96 -9.36 -13.56
N PHE A 89 -3.96 -10.31 -14.50
CA PHE A 89 -3.21 -11.55 -14.38
C PHE A 89 -1.69 -11.34 -14.33
N PRO A 90 -1.05 -10.55 -15.23
CA PRO A 90 0.36 -10.22 -15.11
C PRO A 90 0.66 -9.32 -13.90
N LEU A 91 -0.24 -8.40 -13.54
CA LEU A 91 -0.05 -7.49 -12.40
C LEU A 91 0.06 -8.25 -11.07
N SER A 92 -0.75 -9.30 -10.91
CA SER A 92 -0.70 -10.18 -9.74
C SER A 92 0.65 -10.91 -9.63
N ARG A 93 1.22 -11.36 -10.76
CA ARG A 93 2.55 -11.98 -10.79
C ARG A 93 3.65 -10.98 -10.47
N LEU A 94 3.55 -9.75 -10.98
CA LEU A 94 4.49 -8.68 -10.68
C LEU A 94 4.49 -8.32 -9.19
N ALA A 95 3.31 -8.09 -8.61
CA ALA A 95 3.17 -7.82 -7.18
C ALA A 95 3.70 -8.99 -6.34
N TYR A 96 3.47 -10.23 -6.76
CA TYR A 96 4.02 -11.41 -6.09
C TYR A 96 5.55 -11.47 -6.15
N CYS A 97 6.16 -11.25 -7.32
CA CYS A 97 7.61 -11.20 -7.46
C CYS A 97 8.21 -10.08 -6.58
N THR A 98 7.62 -8.89 -6.58
CA THR A 98 8.06 -7.78 -5.72
C THR A 98 7.91 -8.12 -4.25
N TYR A 99 6.80 -8.74 -3.83
CA TYR A 99 6.56 -9.16 -2.45
C TYR A 99 7.63 -10.15 -1.96
N LEU A 100 8.06 -11.09 -2.80
CA LEU A 100 9.13 -12.04 -2.46
C LEU A 100 10.51 -11.37 -2.33
N ILE A 101 10.81 -10.40 -3.21
CA ILE A 101 12.10 -9.71 -3.23
C ILE A 101 12.19 -8.68 -2.09
N HIS A 102 11.08 -8.05 -1.69
CA HIS A 102 11.05 -7.00 -0.69
C HIS A 102 11.75 -7.35 0.66
N PRO A 103 11.43 -8.46 1.35
CA PRO A 103 12.11 -8.83 2.59
C PRO A 103 13.58 -9.20 2.37
N VAL A 104 13.91 -9.81 1.23
CA VAL A 104 15.30 -10.16 0.88
C VAL A 104 16.14 -8.89 0.73
N VAL A 105 15.61 -7.87 0.07
CA VAL A 105 16.29 -6.57 -0.08
C VAL A 105 16.40 -5.86 1.26
N MET A 106 15.33 -5.81 2.06
CA MET A 106 15.37 -5.19 3.39
C MET A 106 16.41 -5.85 4.31
N MET A 107 16.52 -7.19 4.24
CA MET A 107 17.51 -7.94 5.02
C MET A 107 18.92 -7.69 4.49
N ALA A 108 19.11 -7.70 3.17
CA ALA A 108 20.39 -7.40 2.54
C ALA A 108 20.88 -5.96 2.81
N THR A 109 19.99 -4.98 2.78
CA THR A 109 20.32 -3.59 3.13
C THR A 109 20.61 -3.43 4.61
N SER A 110 19.90 -4.14 5.50
CA SER A 110 20.17 -4.12 6.94
C SER A 110 21.55 -4.70 7.26
N PHE A 111 21.88 -5.89 6.73
CA PHE A 111 23.23 -6.48 6.84
C PHE A 111 24.31 -5.58 6.25
N GLN A 112 24.02 -4.95 5.12
CA GLN A 112 24.91 -3.97 4.55
C GLN A 112 24.98 -2.68 5.34
N LEU A 113 24.01 -2.34 6.23
CA LEU A 113 23.99 -1.21 7.18
C LEU A 113 24.66 -1.52 8.53
N GLU A 114 24.77 -2.79 8.91
CA GLU A 114 25.63 -3.22 10.01
C GLU A 114 27.12 -3.29 9.60
N ALA A 115 27.41 -3.44 8.29
CA ALA A 115 28.75 -3.44 7.72
C ALA A 115 29.36 -2.08 7.25
N PRO A 116 28.66 -0.96 6.95
CA PRO A 116 29.18 0.08 6.06
C PRO A 116 29.50 1.40 6.77
N MET A 117 29.14 1.60 8.05
CA MET A 117 29.39 2.89 8.69
C MET A 117 30.89 3.09 8.95
N HIS A 118 31.69 2.02 8.93
CA HIS A 118 33.16 2.11 9.03
C HIS A 118 33.92 1.64 7.76
N LEU A 119 33.42 0.66 7.01
CA LEU A 119 34.14 0.12 5.84
C LEU A 119 33.87 0.87 4.52
N GLN A 120 32.71 1.50 4.34
CA GLN A 120 32.37 2.13 3.05
C GLN A 120 33.32 3.29 2.71
N HIS A 121 33.78 4.03 3.73
CA HIS A 121 34.74 5.13 3.56
C HIS A 121 36.16 4.63 3.20
N VAL A 122 36.54 3.43 3.64
CA VAL A 122 37.85 2.82 3.38
C VAL A 122 37.91 2.21 1.97
N ILE A 123 36.82 1.56 1.54
CA ILE A 123 36.74 0.87 0.25
C ILE A 123 36.77 1.88 -0.92
N ILE A 124 36.07 3.01 -0.81
CA ILE A 124 36.09 4.05 -1.86
C ILE A 124 37.47 4.73 -2.03
N VAL A 125 38.28 4.82 -0.97
CA VAL A 125 39.65 5.37 -1.02
C VAL A 125 40.61 4.35 -1.65
N SER A 126 40.49 3.06 -1.30
CA SER A 126 41.35 2.00 -1.85
C SER A 126 41.09 1.75 -3.34
N THR A 127 39.85 1.80 -3.81
CA THR A 127 39.54 1.66 -5.25
C THR A 127 40.05 2.86 -6.06
N ARG A 128 40.13 4.07 -5.48
CA ARG A 128 40.78 5.22 -6.14
C ARG A 128 42.31 5.11 -6.14
N ALA A 129 42.92 4.49 -5.13
CA ALA A 129 44.37 4.27 -5.08
C ALA A 129 44.85 3.20 -6.09
N MET A 130 44.06 2.14 -6.30
CA MET A 130 44.38 1.06 -7.24
C MET A 130 44.24 1.46 -8.72
N LYS A 131 43.53 2.55 -9.04
CA LYS A 131 43.38 3.05 -10.41
C LYS A 131 44.49 4.02 -10.84
N LYS A 132 45.48 4.26 -9.99
CA LYS A 132 46.56 5.25 -10.21
C LYS A 132 47.95 4.62 -10.40
N LYS A 133 48.04 3.33 -10.73
CA LYS A 133 49.27 2.67 -11.20
C LYS A 133 49.05 2.12 -12.59
#